data_AF-A0A3M7AJQ3-F1
#
_entry.id   AF-A0A3M7AJQ3-F1
#
_cell.length_a   1.000
_cell.length_b   1.000
_cell.length_c   1.000
_cell.angle_alpha   90.00
_cell.angle_beta   90.00
_cell.angle_gamma   90.00
#
_symmetry.space_group_name_H-M   'P 1'
#
loop_
_entity.id
_entity.type
_entity.pdbx_description
1 polymer ?
#
loop_
_entity_poly.entity_id
_entity_poly.type
_entity_poly.pdbx_seq_one_letter_code
_entity_poly.pdbx_strand_id
1 'polypeptide(L)'
;MELRILAALLFGAFISCVTAISAQGSRLLVVLEDEAEKSKYGQFWLDLEERGFQLTYRTPKDPSLFLFQHGVPAYSHLLILPPGKSTKGLGPNLTPNLVADFLNAGSNVMLALSGEQSVPSAVGSLVAELDVSLSPDRNSMVVDHFNYDTKSAKESHDVLVLSGNDVSSKKSGVADFFSVDGLLAFPHAVGAALGNASPLLSSIIKAPATAYPYNPKEEAEGVEDVFATGEQLSLVTAFQARNSARF
;
A
#
# COMPACT_ATOMS: atom_id res chain seq x y z
N MET A 1 11.62 -43.19 -28.79
CA MET A 1 12.09 -41.82 -28.47
C MET A 1 10.92 -40.85 -28.44
N GLU A 2 10.06 -40.89 -29.45
CA GLU A 2 8.77 -40.19 -29.58
C GLU A 2 7.89 -40.15 -28.31
N LEU A 3 7.62 -41.30 -27.67
CA LEU A 3 6.72 -41.36 -26.51
C LEU A 3 7.23 -40.61 -25.27
N ARG A 4 8.56 -40.51 -25.11
CA ARG A 4 9.19 -39.79 -23.99
C ARG A 4 9.11 -38.28 -24.19
N ILE A 5 9.20 -37.82 -25.44
CA ILE A 5 9.10 -36.41 -25.80
C ILE A 5 7.64 -35.94 -25.67
N LEU A 6 6.68 -36.77 -26.09
CA LEU A 6 5.25 -36.49 -25.93
C LEU A 6 4.84 -36.45 -24.45
N ALA A 7 5.34 -37.37 -23.63
CA ALA A 7 5.12 -37.37 -22.19
C ALA A 7 5.74 -36.15 -21.50
N ALA A 8 6.93 -35.71 -21.94
CA ALA A 8 7.58 -34.51 -21.44
C ALA A 8 6.84 -33.22 -21.83
N LEU A 9 6.29 -33.15 -23.06
CA LEU A 9 5.45 -32.03 -23.50
C LEU A 9 4.11 -31.98 -22.74
N LEU A 10 3.50 -33.13 -22.47
CA LEU A 10 2.29 -33.23 -21.63
C LEU A 10 2.58 -32.82 -20.17
N PHE A 11 3.72 -33.23 -19.61
CA PHE A 11 4.13 -32.81 -18.26
C PHE A 11 4.44 -31.30 -18.20
N GLY A 12 5.10 -30.76 -19.23
CA GLY A 12 5.37 -29.32 -19.35
C GLY A 12 4.09 -28.49 -19.50
N ALA A 13 3.09 -28.99 -20.24
CA ALA A 13 1.79 -28.33 -20.39
C ALA A 13 0.97 -28.33 -19.08
N PHE A 14 1.09 -29.38 -18.24
CA PHE A 14 0.45 -29.42 -16.93
C PHE A 14 1.09 -28.46 -15.90
N ILE A 15 2.39 -28.20 -16.01
CA ILE A 15 3.10 -27.24 -15.13
C ILE A 15 2.71 -25.78 -15.43
N SER A 16 2.36 -25.48 -16.69
CA SER A 16 1.96 -24.11 -17.12
C SER A 16 0.61 -23.64 -16.59
N CYS A 17 -0.19 -24.52 -15.98
CA CYS A 17 -1.50 -24.17 -15.41
C CYS A 17 -1.44 -23.87 -13.90
N VAL A 18 -0.25 -23.81 -13.29
CA VAL A 18 -0.13 -23.33 -11.91
C VAL A 18 -0.32 -21.81 -11.93
N THR A 19 -1.54 -21.37 -11.61
CA THR A 19 -1.74 -20.01 -11.11
C THR A 19 -0.86 -19.87 -9.87
N ALA A 20 0.16 -19.03 -9.94
CA ALA A 20 1.04 -18.81 -8.81
C ALA A 20 0.27 -18.07 -7.71
N ILE A 21 -0.35 -18.85 -6.81
CA ILE A 21 -0.75 -18.35 -5.50
C ILE A 21 0.53 -17.88 -4.80
N SER A 22 0.42 -16.83 -3.98
CA SER A 22 1.55 -16.31 -3.20
C SER A 22 2.37 -17.44 -2.56
N ALA A 23 3.69 -17.41 -2.74
CA ALA A 23 4.61 -18.38 -2.16
C ALA A 23 4.58 -18.41 -0.62
N GLN A 24 4.14 -17.32 0.02
CA GLN A 24 3.97 -17.20 1.46
C GLN A 24 2.67 -17.84 1.98
N GLY A 25 1.77 -18.28 1.08
CA GLY A 25 0.43 -18.79 1.39
C GLY A 25 -0.69 -17.81 1.01
N SER A 26 -1.94 -18.18 1.31
CA SER A 26 -3.16 -17.49 0.83
C SER A 26 -3.98 -16.82 1.92
N ARG A 27 -3.67 -17.03 3.21
CA ARG A 27 -4.43 -16.44 4.33
C ARG A 27 -4.12 -14.95 4.42
N LEU A 28 -5.12 -14.11 4.25
CA LEU A 28 -4.99 -12.65 4.25
C LEU A 28 -5.91 -12.04 5.31
N LEU A 29 -5.31 -11.35 6.28
CA LEU A 29 -6.04 -10.54 7.24
C LEU A 29 -6.28 -9.15 6.64
N VAL A 30 -7.54 -8.74 6.57
CA VAL A 30 -7.96 -7.41 6.12
C VAL A 30 -8.45 -6.63 7.34
N VAL A 31 -7.82 -5.48 7.59
CA VAL A 31 -8.14 -4.58 8.70
C VAL A 31 -8.88 -3.37 8.13
N LEU A 32 -10.15 -3.25 8.49
CA LEU A 32 -11.05 -2.16 8.11
C LEU A 32 -11.56 -1.49 9.39
N GLU A 33 -11.70 -0.16 9.43
CA GLU A 33 -12.29 0.47 10.63
C GLU A 33 -13.76 0.06 10.80
N ASP A 34 -14.51 0.04 9.70
CA ASP A 34 -15.93 -0.28 9.67
C ASP A 34 -16.22 -1.27 8.55
N GLU A 35 -16.96 -2.33 8.88
CA GLU A 35 -17.39 -3.33 7.90
C GLU A 35 -18.26 -2.73 6.80
N ALA A 36 -18.95 -1.61 7.07
CA ALA A 36 -19.72 -0.87 6.07
C ALA A 36 -18.85 -0.41 4.88
N GLU A 37 -17.55 -0.17 5.11
CA GLU A 37 -16.61 0.26 4.07
C GLU A 37 -16.19 -0.87 3.14
N LYS A 38 -16.46 -2.14 3.49
CA LYS A 38 -16.14 -3.29 2.64
C LYS A 38 -16.75 -3.13 1.25
N SER A 39 -17.95 -2.57 1.16
CA SER A 39 -18.67 -2.34 -0.09
C SER A 39 -17.94 -1.41 -1.07
N LYS A 40 -17.10 -0.48 -0.58
CA LYS A 40 -16.34 0.48 -1.40
C LYS A 40 -15.27 -0.20 -2.26
N TYR A 41 -14.79 -1.37 -1.84
CA TYR A 41 -13.67 -2.08 -2.47
C TYR A 41 -14.11 -3.43 -3.06
N GLY A 42 -15.40 -3.57 -3.41
CA GLY A 42 -15.99 -4.85 -3.82
C GLY A 42 -15.24 -5.57 -4.94
N GLN A 43 -14.87 -4.86 -6.01
CA GLN A 43 -14.10 -5.44 -7.12
C GLN A 43 -12.72 -5.94 -6.65
N PHE A 44 -12.04 -5.19 -5.78
CA PHE A 44 -10.74 -5.58 -5.26
C PHE A 44 -10.81 -6.87 -4.42
N TRP A 45 -11.87 -7.04 -3.63
CA TRP A 45 -12.10 -8.28 -2.88
C TRP A 45 -12.38 -9.46 -3.79
N LEU A 46 -13.23 -9.28 -4.81
CA LEU A 46 -13.54 -10.31 -5.79
C LEU A 46 -12.26 -10.77 -6.52
N ASP A 47 -11.44 -9.83 -7.00
CA ASP A 47 -10.19 -10.14 -7.67
C ASP A 47 -9.22 -10.94 -6.78
N LEU A 48 -9.17 -10.65 -5.47
CA LEU A 48 -8.35 -11.39 -4.51
C LEU A 48 -8.89 -12.80 -4.25
N GLU A 49 -10.21 -12.95 -4.08
CA GLU A 49 -10.86 -14.23 -3.85
C GLU A 49 -10.75 -15.13 -5.10
N GLU A 50 -10.92 -14.58 -6.31
CA GLU A 50 -10.71 -15.28 -7.59
C GLU A 50 -9.26 -15.78 -7.76
N ARG A 51 -8.29 -15.03 -7.21
CA ARG A 51 -6.88 -15.45 -7.15
C ARG A 51 -6.58 -16.46 -6.04
N GLY A 52 -7.58 -16.85 -5.25
CA GLY A 52 -7.48 -17.89 -4.22
C GLY A 52 -7.04 -17.41 -2.83
N PHE A 53 -7.08 -16.10 -2.56
CA PHE A 53 -6.82 -15.57 -1.21
C PHE A 53 -8.01 -15.84 -0.27
N GLN A 54 -7.71 -16.18 0.97
CA GLN A 54 -8.69 -16.40 2.03
C GLN A 54 -8.76 -15.16 2.91
N LEU A 55 -9.77 -14.32 2.66
CA LEU A 55 -9.94 -13.04 3.33
C LEU A 55 -10.59 -13.21 4.71
N THR A 56 -9.91 -12.76 5.75
CA THR A 56 -10.48 -12.61 7.10
C THR A 56 -10.56 -11.14 7.43
N TYR A 57 -11.76 -10.63 7.70
CA TYR A 57 -11.99 -9.23 8.00
C TYR A 57 -12.02 -9.02 9.53
N ARG A 58 -11.32 -8.00 10.02
CA ARG A 58 -11.32 -7.59 11.42
C ARG A 58 -11.30 -6.08 11.54
N THR A 59 -11.82 -5.56 12.64
CA THR A 59 -11.63 -4.15 12.99
C THR A 59 -10.43 -3.98 13.91
N PRO A 60 -9.74 -2.82 13.91
CA PRO A 60 -8.62 -2.54 14.81
C PRO A 60 -8.94 -2.75 16.30
N LYS A 61 -10.21 -2.60 16.69
CA LYS A 61 -10.70 -2.72 18.07
C LYS A 61 -11.22 -4.12 18.40
N ASP A 62 -11.24 -5.03 17.44
CA ASP A 62 -11.70 -6.41 17.64
C ASP A 62 -10.74 -7.16 18.59
N PRO A 63 -11.21 -7.63 19.75
CA PRO A 63 -10.37 -8.37 20.69
C PRO A 63 -9.89 -9.73 20.13
N SER A 64 -10.53 -10.24 19.09
CA SER A 64 -10.15 -11.47 18.38
C SER A 64 -9.09 -11.25 17.28
N LEU A 65 -8.66 -10.01 17.03
CA LEU A 65 -7.59 -9.71 16.09
C LEU A 65 -6.24 -10.15 16.68
N PHE A 66 -5.50 -10.99 15.96
CA PHE A 66 -4.11 -11.35 16.30
C PHE A 66 -3.30 -11.58 15.03
N LEU A 67 -1.99 -11.29 15.09
CA LEU A 67 -1.06 -11.63 14.00
C LEU A 67 -0.35 -12.97 14.21
N PHE A 68 -0.20 -13.38 15.46
CA PHE A 68 0.53 -14.59 15.84
C PHE A 68 -0.36 -15.54 16.64
N GLN A 69 -0.26 -16.82 16.32
CA GLN A 69 -0.90 -17.89 17.07
C GLN A 69 0.18 -18.90 17.45
N HIS A 70 0.36 -19.15 18.74
CA HIS A 70 1.41 -20.05 19.26
C HIS A 70 2.83 -19.71 18.76
N GLY A 71 3.14 -18.41 18.60
CA GLY A 71 4.46 -17.93 18.18
C GLY A 71 4.75 -17.99 16.69
N VAL A 72 3.77 -18.39 15.86
CA VAL A 72 3.90 -18.37 14.39
C VAL A 72 2.86 -17.44 13.75
N PRO A 73 3.15 -16.84 12.58
CA PRO A 73 2.18 -16.03 11.86
C PRO A 73 0.88 -16.77 11.57
N ALA A 74 -0.24 -16.19 12.03
CA ALA A 74 -1.58 -16.70 11.77
C ALA A 74 -2.07 -16.39 10.35
N TYR A 75 -1.42 -15.44 9.67
CA TYR A 75 -1.73 -15.03 8.31
C TYR A 75 -0.45 -14.93 7.49
N SER A 76 -0.57 -15.12 6.19
CA SER A 76 0.53 -14.94 5.24
C SER A 76 0.66 -13.49 4.79
N HIS A 77 -0.45 -12.75 4.83
CA HIS A 77 -0.54 -11.37 4.39
C HIS A 77 -1.40 -10.55 5.35
N LEU A 78 -1.06 -9.28 5.49
CA LEU A 78 -1.80 -8.28 6.24
C LEU A 78 -2.10 -7.10 5.34
N LEU A 79 -3.38 -6.73 5.23
CA LEU A 79 -3.83 -5.54 4.53
C LEU A 79 -4.46 -4.58 5.54
N ILE A 80 -3.85 -3.42 5.72
CA ILE A 80 -4.36 -2.35 6.58
C ILE A 80 -4.91 -1.26 5.67
N LEU A 81 -6.24 -1.12 5.66
CA LEU A 81 -6.90 -0.04 4.93
C LEU A 81 -6.81 1.28 5.70
N PRO A 82 -7.07 2.42 5.03
CA PRO A 82 -6.95 3.73 5.66
C PRO A 82 -7.73 3.76 6.98
N PRO A 83 -7.09 4.20 8.08
CA PRO A 83 -7.73 4.25 9.39
C PRO A 83 -8.92 5.19 9.35
N GLY A 84 -9.99 4.83 10.06
CA GLY A 84 -11.24 5.60 10.07
C GLY A 84 -11.19 6.87 10.94
N LYS A 85 -12.23 7.71 10.81
CA LYS A 85 -12.20 9.11 11.30
C LYS A 85 -12.05 9.23 12.81
N SER A 86 -12.35 8.16 13.54
CA SER A 86 -12.32 8.08 15.01
C SER A 86 -11.09 7.35 15.56
N THR A 87 -10.18 6.93 14.68
CA THR A 87 -9.12 5.98 14.99
C THR A 87 -7.85 6.70 15.41
N LYS A 88 -7.52 6.61 16.70
CA LYS A 88 -6.29 7.19 17.23
C LYS A 88 -5.04 6.32 17.03
N GLY A 89 -5.20 5.11 16.50
CA GLY A 89 -4.14 4.13 16.25
C GLY A 89 -4.69 2.79 15.77
N LEU A 90 -3.82 1.84 15.46
CA LEU A 90 -4.20 0.55 14.85
C LEU A 90 -4.75 -0.49 15.85
N GLY A 91 -5.02 -0.09 17.10
CA GLY A 91 -5.43 -0.99 18.17
C GLY A 91 -4.26 -1.72 18.85
N PRO A 92 -4.52 -2.44 19.95
CA PRO A 92 -3.48 -3.05 20.77
C PRO A 92 -2.77 -4.24 20.10
N ASN A 93 -3.42 -4.87 19.13
CA ASN A 93 -2.93 -6.09 18.46
C ASN A 93 -2.22 -5.82 17.12
N LEU A 94 -2.07 -4.54 16.74
CA LEU A 94 -1.36 -4.08 15.55
C LEU A 94 -0.39 -2.94 15.89
N THR A 95 0.40 -3.12 16.95
CA THR A 95 1.46 -2.15 17.27
C THR A 95 2.54 -2.16 16.19
N PRO A 96 3.30 -1.05 16.01
CA PRO A 96 4.43 -1.01 15.06
C PRO A 96 5.37 -2.22 15.18
N ASN A 97 5.75 -2.56 16.42
CA ASN A 97 6.63 -3.69 16.69
C ASN A 97 6.02 -5.03 16.26
N LEU A 98 4.72 -5.26 16.54
CA LEU A 98 4.06 -6.50 16.13
C LEU A 98 3.99 -6.65 14.61
N VAL A 99 3.78 -5.56 13.88
CA VAL A 99 3.77 -5.57 12.41
C VAL A 99 5.19 -5.77 11.85
N ALA A 100 6.20 -5.13 12.45
CA ALA A 100 7.61 -5.35 12.10
C ALA A 100 8.03 -6.81 12.36
N ASP A 101 7.62 -7.40 13.48
CA ASP A 101 7.84 -8.82 13.79
C ASP A 101 7.14 -9.74 12.78
N PHE A 102 5.93 -9.39 12.36
CA PHE A 102 5.18 -10.13 11.35
C PHE A 102 5.89 -10.11 9.99
N LEU A 103 6.44 -8.95 9.59
CA LEU A 103 7.28 -8.82 8.40
C LEU A 103 8.58 -9.64 8.54
N ASN A 104 9.25 -9.57 9.70
CA ASN A 104 10.46 -10.34 10.00
C ASN A 104 10.22 -11.86 9.99
N ALA A 105 9.01 -12.29 10.33
CA ALA A 105 8.59 -13.69 10.25
C ALA A 105 8.28 -14.17 8.81
N GLY A 106 8.39 -13.29 7.80
CA GLY A 106 8.27 -13.64 6.39
C GLY A 106 6.91 -13.33 5.76
N SER A 107 5.98 -12.72 6.50
CA SER A 107 4.65 -12.36 5.99
C SER A 107 4.67 -11.00 5.30
N ASN A 108 3.80 -10.81 4.31
CA ASN A 108 3.72 -9.52 3.60
C ASN A 108 2.71 -8.58 4.26
N VAL A 109 2.94 -7.29 4.11
CA VAL A 109 2.05 -6.23 4.60
C VAL A 109 1.74 -5.29 3.44
N MET A 110 0.52 -4.77 3.39
CA MET A 110 0.15 -3.65 2.54
C MET A 110 -0.61 -2.64 3.39
N LEU A 111 -0.12 -1.41 3.42
CA LEU A 111 -0.70 -0.31 4.17
C LEU A 111 -1.20 0.75 3.19
N ALA A 112 -2.50 1.04 3.24
CA ALA A 112 -3.11 2.13 2.48
C ALA A 112 -3.41 3.32 3.40
N LEU A 113 -3.17 4.53 2.89
CA LEU A 113 -3.44 5.80 3.58
C LEU A 113 -4.35 6.66 2.72
N SER A 114 -5.09 7.56 3.36
CA SER A 114 -5.92 8.58 2.70
C SER A 114 -5.82 9.88 3.49
N GLY A 115 -5.63 10.98 2.76
CA GLY A 115 -5.60 12.34 3.31
C GLY A 115 -6.97 12.84 3.77
N GLU A 116 -8.07 12.15 3.44
CA GLU A 116 -9.40 12.47 3.99
C GLU A 116 -9.44 12.34 5.53
N GLN A 117 -8.47 11.61 6.09
CA GLN A 117 -8.45 11.23 7.50
C GLN A 117 -7.07 11.51 8.09
N SER A 118 -7.06 11.83 9.39
CA SER A 118 -5.80 12.10 10.07
C SER A 118 -5.00 10.80 10.21
N VAL A 119 -3.75 10.80 9.74
CA VAL A 119 -2.86 9.65 9.88
C VAL A 119 -2.50 9.45 11.36
N PRO A 120 -2.83 8.28 11.96
CA PRO A 120 -2.50 8.01 13.36
C PRO A 120 -1.00 7.95 13.60
N SER A 121 -0.54 8.37 14.79
CA SER A 121 0.90 8.33 15.12
C SER A 121 1.48 6.92 15.06
N ALA A 122 0.71 5.89 15.41
CA ALA A 122 1.15 4.50 15.29
C ALA A 122 1.51 4.11 13.85
N VAL A 123 0.80 4.65 12.86
CA VAL A 123 1.13 4.44 11.45
C VAL A 123 2.44 5.14 11.09
N GLY A 124 2.59 6.39 11.51
CA GLY A 124 3.86 7.13 11.33
C GLY A 124 5.05 6.41 11.96
N SER A 125 4.89 5.88 13.18
CA SER A 125 5.93 5.07 13.84
C SER A 125 6.20 3.77 13.09
N LEU A 126 5.18 3.07 12.59
CA LEU A 126 5.35 1.84 11.81
C LEU A 126 6.17 2.07 10.55
N VAL A 127 5.85 3.10 9.77
CA VAL A 127 6.58 3.36 8.51
C VAL A 127 7.98 3.92 8.77
N ALA A 128 8.19 4.62 9.88
CA ALA A 128 9.52 5.07 10.32
C ALA A 128 10.48 3.90 10.61
N GLU A 129 10.00 2.76 11.11
CA GLU A 129 10.81 1.54 11.25
C GLU A 129 11.37 1.04 9.91
N LEU A 130 10.75 1.44 8.79
CA LEU A 130 11.17 1.10 7.43
C LEU A 130 11.92 2.25 6.74
N ASP A 131 12.35 3.29 7.47
CA ASP A 131 13.01 4.48 6.93
C ASP A 131 12.12 5.26 5.93
N VAL A 132 10.80 5.22 6.17
CA VAL A 132 9.79 6.01 5.46
C VAL A 132 9.25 7.09 6.41
N SER A 133 9.26 8.33 5.96
CA SER A 133 8.74 9.48 6.71
C SER A 133 7.44 9.98 6.09
N LEU A 134 6.47 10.33 6.93
CA LEU A 134 5.24 11.02 6.53
C LEU A 134 5.31 12.48 6.99
N SER A 135 4.45 13.32 6.43
CA SER A 135 4.32 14.71 6.87
C SER A 135 4.08 14.80 8.38
N PRO A 136 4.74 15.73 9.10
CA PRO A 136 4.46 16.02 10.50
C PRO A 136 3.00 16.42 10.72
N ASP A 137 2.40 17.10 9.74
CA ASP A 137 0.96 17.34 9.72
C ASP A 137 0.23 16.08 9.27
N ARG A 138 -0.56 15.54 10.21
CA ARG A 138 -1.31 14.30 10.04
C ARG A 138 -2.52 14.43 9.13
N ASN A 139 -2.96 15.64 8.80
CA ASN A 139 -4.08 15.88 7.87
C ASN A 139 -3.57 16.27 6.47
N SER A 140 -2.27 16.19 6.24
CA SER A 140 -1.65 16.58 4.99
C SER A 140 -1.95 15.58 3.88
N MET A 141 -2.27 16.09 2.71
CA MET A 141 -2.42 15.32 1.48
C MET A 141 -1.66 15.99 0.34
N VAL A 142 -1.35 15.23 -0.71
CA VAL A 142 -0.62 15.76 -1.87
C VAL A 142 -1.61 16.44 -2.81
N VAL A 143 -1.31 17.69 -3.15
CA VAL A 143 -2.08 18.52 -4.07
C VAL A 143 -1.21 18.89 -5.27
N ASP A 144 -1.82 18.99 -6.45
CA ASP A 144 -1.18 19.50 -7.66
C ASP A 144 -2.14 20.32 -8.51
N HIS A 145 -1.78 21.58 -8.78
CA HIS A 145 -2.60 22.50 -9.58
C HIS A 145 -2.49 22.28 -11.10
N PHE A 146 -1.61 21.37 -11.54
CA PHE A 146 -1.38 21.08 -12.96
C PHE A 146 -1.86 19.69 -13.37
N ASN A 147 -1.66 18.68 -12.51
CA ASN A 147 -1.96 17.27 -12.83
C ASN A 147 -3.07 16.73 -11.92
N TYR A 148 -4.29 17.26 -12.07
CA TYR A 148 -5.44 16.87 -11.24
C TYR A 148 -6.69 16.58 -12.06
N ASP A 149 -7.66 15.89 -11.44
CA ASP A 149 -8.97 15.66 -12.05
C ASP A 149 -9.84 16.91 -11.97
N THR A 150 -9.93 17.62 -13.09
CA THR A 150 -10.78 18.82 -13.27
C THR A 150 -12.28 18.57 -13.06
N LYS A 151 -12.75 17.32 -13.05
CA LYS A 151 -14.17 16.99 -12.82
C LYS A 151 -14.47 16.80 -11.33
N SER A 152 -13.68 15.98 -10.64
CA SER A 152 -13.93 15.64 -9.23
C SER A 152 -13.26 16.61 -8.25
N ALA A 153 -12.15 17.24 -8.64
CA ALA A 153 -11.31 18.04 -7.75
C ALA A 153 -11.04 19.44 -8.31
N LYS A 154 -12.04 20.06 -8.94
CA LYS A 154 -11.91 21.36 -9.62
C LYS A 154 -11.35 22.47 -8.73
N GLU A 155 -11.72 22.49 -7.46
CA GLU A 155 -11.35 23.55 -6.51
C GLU A 155 -10.27 23.07 -5.53
N SER A 156 -10.28 21.79 -5.14
CA SER A 156 -9.40 21.21 -4.13
C SER A 156 -8.06 20.71 -4.67
N HIS A 157 -8.01 20.34 -5.96
CA HIS A 157 -6.79 19.84 -6.64
C HIS A 157 -6.12 18.63 -5.94
N ASP A 158 -6.91 17.85 -5.21
CA ASP A 158 -6.49 16.76 -4.32
C ASP A 158 -6.70 15.36 -4.92
N VAL A 159 -7.10 15.28 -6.19
CA VAL A 159 -7.17 14.05 -6.96
C VAL A 159 -6.13 14.13 -8.07
N LEU A 160 -4.96 13.55 -7.83
CA LEU A 160 -3.86 13.59 -8.79
C LEU A 160 -4.14 12.67 -9.97
N VAL A 161 -3.77 13.10 -11.17
CA VAL A 161 -3.96 12.34 -12.41
C VAL A 161 -2.62 12.16 -13.11
N LEU A 162 -2.17 10.91 -13.20
CA LEU A 162 -0.87 10.55 -13.76
C LEU A 162 -1.05 9.66 -14.99
N SER A 163 -0.22 9.85 -16.01
CA SER A 163 -0.16 8.96 -17.16
C SER A 163 0.50 7.64 -16.79
N GLY A 164 -0.16 6.51 -17.03
CA GLY A 164 0.39 5.17 -16.72
C GLY A 164 1.76 4.92 -17.35
N ASN A 165 2.02 5.52 -18.52
CA ASN A 165 3.31 5.42 -19.21
C ASN A 165 4.43 6.19 -18.50
N ASP A 166 4.11 7.25 -17.76
CA ASP A 166 5.09 8.12 -17.10
C ASP A 166 5.47 7.59 -15.71
N VAL A 167 4.54 6.90 -15.03
CA VAL A 167 4.77 6.27 -13.72
C VAL A 167 5.14 4.79 -13.78
N SER A 168 5.19 4.20 -14.97
CA SER A 168 5.62 2.83 -15.21
C SER A 168 7.02 2.57 -14.63
N SER A 169 7.10 1.67 -13.64
CA SER A 169 8.36 1.27 -13.05
C SER A 169 9.04 0.24 -13.97
N LYS A 170 10.07 0.65 -14.69
CA LYS A 170 10.86 -0.24 -15.58
C LYS A 170 11.80 -1.19 -14.84
N LYS A 171 11.48 -1.54 -13.59
CA LYS A 171 12.30 -2.43 -12.77
C LYS A 171 12.20 -3.86 -13.31
N SER A 172 13.34 -4.40 -13.74
CA SER A 172 13.42 -5.77 -14.22
C SER A 172 12.96 -6.76 -13.14
N GLY A 173 12.08 -7.69 -13.51
CA GLY A 173 11.58 -8.73 -12.60
C GLY A 173 10.41 -8.32 -11.70
N VAL A 174 9.90 -7.08 -11.81
CA VAL A 174 8.67 -6.63 -11.15
C VAL A 174 7.60 -6.44 -12.21
N ALA A 175 6.41 -7.03 -12.00
CA ALA A 175 5.28 -6.80 -12.88
C ALA A 175 4.79 -5.36 -12.71
N ASP A 176 4.72 -4.63 -13.81
CA ASP A 176 4.25 -3.26 -13.82
C ASP A 176 2.73 -3.22 -14.00
N PHE A 177 2.02 -3.15 -12.86
CA PHE A 177 0.56 -3.04 -12.85
C PHE A 177 0.07 -1.60 -13.11
N PHE A 178 0.98 -0.62 -13.17
CA PHE A 178 0.65 0.78 -13.39
C PHE A 178 0.88 1.24 -14.84
N SER A 179 1.56 0.43 -15.65
CA SER A 179 1.69 0.60 -17.11
C SER A 179 0.36 0.32 -17.82
N VAL A 180 -0.63 1.18 -17.60
CA VAL A 180 -1.95 1.15 -18.27
C VAL A 180 -1.98 2.12 -19.44
N ASP A 181 -2.70 1.75 -20.51
CA ASP A 181 -3.01 2.65 -21.64
C ASP A 181 -4.11 3.63 -21.21
N GLY A 182 -3.72 4.62 -20.41
CA GLY A 182 -4.65 5.58 -19.83
C GLY A 182 -4.08 6.35 -18.64
N LEU A 183 -5.00 6.92 -17.87
CA LEU A 183 -4.71 7.75 -16.71
C LEU A 183 -4.98 6.98 -15.43
N LEU A 184 -4.11 7.16 -14.44
CA LEU A 184 -4.24 6.69 -13.08
C LEU A 184 -4.67 7.86 -12.19
N ALA A 185 -5.73 7.66 -11.41
CA ALA A 185 -6.19 8.63 -10.43
C ALA A 185 -5.71 8.24 -9.04
N PHE A 186 -5.14 9.19 -8.30
CA PHE A 186 -4.74 9.06 -6.90
C PHE A 186 -5.54 10.05 -6.06
N PRO A 187 -6.76 9.67 -5.63
CA PRO A 187 -7.60 10.53 -4.81
C PRO A 187 -7.04 10.65 -3.40
N HIS A 188 -6.92 11.89 -2.91
CA HIS A 188 -6.54 12.24 -1.54
C HIS A 188 -5.26 11.52 -1.07
N ALA A 189 -4.25 11.48 -1.92
CA ALA A 189 -3.03 10.72 -1.65
C ALA A 189 -2.22 11.31 -0.49
N VAL A 190 -1.66 10.44 0.35
CA VAL A 190 -0.68 10.83 1.36
C VAL A 190 0.71 10.61 0.78
N GLY A 191 1.52 11.67 0.75
CA GLY A 191 2.89 11.61 0.23
C GLY A 191 3.88 11.19 1.32
N ALA A 192 4.81 10.31 0.95
CA ALA A 192 5.88 9.86 1.84
C ALA A 192 7.26 10.27 1.32
N ALA A 193 8.16 10.65 2.21
CA ALA A 193 9.58 10.83 1.90
C ALA A 193 10.34 9.56 2.28
N LEU A 194 11.25 9.11 1.42
CA LEU A 194 12.04 7.90 1.65
C LEU A 194 13.44 8.28 2.12
N GLY A 195 13.97 7.54 3.09
CA GLY A 195 15.36 7.68 3.49
C GLY A 195 16.31 7.22 2.39
N ASN A 196 17.46 7.90 2.29
CA ASN A 196 18.45 7.67 1.25
C ASN A 196 19.40 6.49 1.56
N ALA A 197 19.34 5.95 2.78
CA ALA A 197 20.34 4.99 3.27
C ALA A 197 20.02 3.54 2.89
N SER A 198 18.74 3.19 2.73
CA SER A 198 18.32 1.81 2.53
C SER A 198 18.18 1.45 1.05
N PRO A 199 18.96 0.47 0.54
CA PRO A 199 18.79 -0.03 -0.84
C PRO A 199 17.55 -0.92 -0.99
N LEU A 200 16.84 -1.20 0.11
CA LEU A 200 15.67 -2.08 0.15
C LEU A 200 14.35 -1.32 -0.05
N LEU A 201 14.41 0.01 -0.02
CA LEU A 201 13.31 0.91 -0.27
C LEU A 201 13.25 1.32 -1.74
N SER A 202 12.04 1.47 -2.24
CA SER A 202 11.79 1.99 -3.58
C SER A 202 10.53 2.82 -3.60
N SER A 203 10.60 4.00 -4.21
CA SER A 203 9.40 4.64 -4.75
C SER A 203 8.99 3.89 -6.01
N ILE A 204 7.75 3.43 -6.07
CA ILE A 204 7.13 2.84 -7.26
C ILE A 204 6.49 3.96 -8.08
N ILE A 205 5.78 4.86 -7.41
CA ILE A 205 5.14 6.02 -8.01
C ILE A 205 5.55 7.27 -7.25
N LYS A 206 6.14 8.22 -7.96
CA LYS A 206 6.47 9.55 -7.44
C LYS A 206 5.35 10.53 -7.74
N ALA A 207 5.23 11.56 -6.90
CA ALA A 207 4.37 12.69 -7.21
C ALA A 207 4.97 13.53 -8.36
N PRO A 208 4.14 14.24 -9.13
CA PRO A 208 4.61 15.18 -10.15
C PRO A 208 5.53 16.25 -9.56
N ALA A 209 6.45 16.79 -10.37
CA ALA A 209 7.37 17.84 -9.94
C ALA A 209 6.69 19.12 -9.40
N THR A 210 5.42 19.35 -9.74
CA THR A 210 4.61 20.50 -9.29
C THR A 210 3.76 20.22 -8.05
N ALA A 211 3.77 18.99 -7.54
CA ALA A 211 2.96 18.59 -6.40
C ALA A 211 3.60 18.97 -5.05
N TYR A 212 2.78 19.19 -4.02
CA TYR A 212 3.27 19.49 -2.67
C TYR A 212 2.25 19.02 -1.61
N PRO A 213 2.70 18.75 -0.37
CA PRO A 213 1.82 18.45 0.75
C PRO A 213 1.05 19.69 1.17
N TYR A 214 -0.27 19.55 1.35
CA TYR A 214 -1.18 20.62 1.72
C TYR A 214 -2.13 20.15 2.82
N ASN A 215 -2.38 21.03 3.79
CA ASN A 215 -3.40 20.84 4.82
C ASN A 215 -4.59 21.77 4.58
N PRO A 216 -5.76 21.26 4.15
CA PRO A 216 -6.94 22.09 3.97
C PRO A 216 -7.45 22.77 5.25
N LYS A 217 -6.97 22.36 6.44
CA LYS A 217 -7.42 22.90 7.73
C LYS A 217 -6.55 24.02 8.28
N GLU A 218 -5.33 24.22 7.76
CA GLU A 218 -4.32 25.14 8.29
C GLU A 218 -3.99 26.29 7.33
N GLU A 219 -4.89 26.59 6.38
CA GLU A 219 -4.76 27.61 5.31
C GLU A 219 -4.30 29.02 5.78
N ALA A 220 -4.38 29.32 7.08
CA ALA A 220 -4.11 30.62 7.66
C ALA A 220 -2.68 30.81 8.22
N GLU A 221 -1.90 29.75 8.44
CA GLU A 221 -0.54 29.85 8.96
C GLU A 221 0.45 29.63 7.80
N GLY A 222 1.40 30.55 7.61
CA GLY A 222 2.39 30.45 6.54
C GLY A 222 3.12 29.10 6.58
N VAL A 223 3.62 28.65 5.43
CA VAL A 223 4.34 27.37 5.32
C VAL A 223 5.66 27.46 6.11
N GLU A 224 5.62 27.12 7.40
CA GLU A 224 6.81 26.86 8.18
C GLU A 224 7.25 25.40 7.93
N ASP A 225 8.50 25.24 7.50
CA ASP A 225 9.17 23.97 7.19
C ASP A 225 8.48 23.07 6.13
N VAL A 226 8.95 23.20 4.88
CA VAL A 226 8.51 22.35 3.77
C VAL A 226 9.03 20.93 3.98
N PHE A 227 8.12 20.00 4.29
CA PHE A 227 8.43 18.58 4.49
C PHE A 227 9.14 17.94 3.28
N ALA A 228 8.53 18.03 2.10
CA ALA A 228 9.05 17.54 0.82
C ALA A 228 8.18 18.09 -0.32
N THR A 229 8.72 18.21 -1.53
CA THR A 229 7.95 18.65 -2.71
C THR A 229 8.30 17.87 -3.95
N GLY A 230 7.38 17.90 -4.91
CA GLY A 230 7.56 17.30 -6.21
C GLY A 230 7.93 15.82 -6.14
N GLU A 231 8.95 15.45 -6.91
CA GLU A 231 9.46 14.07 -7.02
C GLU A 231 10.15 13.54 -5.75
N GLN A 232 10.31 14.35 -4.70
CA GLN A 232 10.73 13.87 -3.38
C GLN A 232 9.61 13.10 -2.67
N LEU A 233 8.36 13.36 -3.05
CA LEU A 233 7.19 12.66 -2.52
C LEU A 233 6.96 11.36 -3.31
N SER A 234 6.88 10.26 -2.58
CA SER A 234 6.45 8.96 -3.07
C SER A 234 4.96 8.78 -2.75
N LEU A 235 4.16 8.50 -3.77
CA LEU A 235 2.73 8.17 -3.64
C LEU A 235 2.52 6.68 -3.41
N VAL A 236 3.39 5.84 -3.99
CA VAL A 236 3.42 4.40 -3.75
C VAL A 236 4.86 3.99 -3.46
N THR A 237 5.06 3.40 -2.30
CA THR A 237 6.37 2.95 -1.81
C THR A 237 6.35 1.45 -1.62
N ALA A 238 7.46 0.80 -1.93
CA ALA A 238 7.66 -0.61 -1.64
C ALA A 238 8.96 -0.80 -0.86
N PHE A 239 8.93 -1.72 0.09
CA PHE A 239 10.09 -2.20 0.82
C PHE A 239 10.22 -3.71 0.67
N GLN A 240 11.42 -4.17 0.32
CA GLN A 240 11.73 -5.60 0.26
C GLN A 240 12.71 -5.97 1.37
N ALA A 241 12.22 -6.70 2.37
CA ALA A 241 13.02 -7.18 3.47
C ALA A 241 14.03 -8.25 3.02
N ARG A 242 15.09 -8.46 3.83
CA ARG A 242 16.15 -9.46 3.55
C ARG A 242 15.64 -10.91 3.55
N ASN A 243 14.55 -11.18 4.26
CA ASN A 243 13.86 -12.46 4.27
C ASN A 243 12.85 -12.60 3.11
N SER A 244 12.90 -11.69 2.12
CA SER A 244 11.97 -11.61 0.97
C SER A 244 10.53 -11.24 1.29
N ALA A 245 10.22 -10.85 2.53
CA ALA A 245 8.93 -10.25 2.86
C ALA A 245 8.80 -8.86 2.22
N ARG A 246 7.58 -8.47 1.89
CA ARG A 246 7.27 -7.20 1.21
C ARG A 246 6.33 -6.34 2.03
N PHE A 247 6.59 -5.04 2.04
CA PHE A 247 5.74 -4.00 2.62
C PHE A 247 5.43 -2.95 1.55
#